data_AF-A0A832LKX6-F1
#
_entry.id   AF-A0A832LKX6-F1
#
_cell.length_a   1.000
_cell.length_b   1.000
_cell.length_c   1.000
_cell.angle_alpha   90.00
_cell.angle_beta   90.00
_cell.angle_gamma   90.00
#
_symmetry.space_group_name_H-M   'P 1'
#
loop_
_entity.id
_entity.type
_entity.pdbx_description
1 polymer ?
#
loop_
_entity_poly.entity_id
_entity_poly.type
_entity_poly.pdbx_seq_one_letter_code
_entity_poly.pdbx_strand_id
1 'polypeptide(L)'
;MGFEEFIDEITGYLEDIKASYMPYGSHTLGVVLEGEQLIQLLQAMLPDKIDKETSKLLLKEVILNNLTAEEAQFKIFGNTTPEITEYLELAVDYNQRIIESKNEITSILNALEGAYITPGPRGDPIKNPEALPTRRNPYTFDPRTIPTKVGWETGKKLVDKFLEEYLEKYGEYPENRICIMGL
;
A
#
# COMPACT_ATOMS: atom_id res chain seq x y z
N MET A 1 24.04 23.45 15.50
CA MET A 1 23.51 23.07 14.18
C MET A 1 24.37 23.69 13.11
N GLY A 2 25.18 22.86 12.45
CA GLY A 2 25.96 23.28 11.29
C GLY A 2 25.05 23.40 10.06
N PHE A 3 25.49 24.15 9.05
CA PHE A 3 24.74 24.28 7.79
C PHE A 3 24.52 22.91 7.11
N GLU A 4 25.48 21.98 7.22
CA GLU A 4 25.36 20.62 6.67
C GLU A 4 24.25 19.81 7.35
N GLU A 5 24.15 19.85 8.67
CA GLU A 5 23.11 19.16 9.45
C GLU A 5 21.70 19.65 9.09
N PHE A 6 21.56 20.94 8.78
CA PHE A 6 20.30 21.52 8.30
C PHE A 6 19.94 21.06 6.88
N ILE A 7 20.93 20.90 6.00
CA ILE A 7 20.71 20.37 4.64
C ILE A 7 20.27 18.91 4.71
N ASP A 8 20.86 18.11 5.59
CA ASP A 8 20.45 16.71 5.80
C ASP A 8 19.02 16.62 6.31
N GLU A 9 18.63 17.47 7.28
CA GLU A 9 17.26 17.54 7.79
C GLU A 9 16.24 17.88 6.70
N ILE A 10 16.53 18.93 5.90
CA ILE A 10 15.66 19.30 4.78
C ILE A 10 15.60 18.21 3.72
N THR A 11 16.72 17.55 3.44
CA THR A 11 16.77 16.48 2.43
C THR A 11 15.90 15.31 2.87
N GLY A 12 16.01 14.87 4.13
CA GLY A 12 15.14 13.84 4.69
C GLY A 12 13.66 14.24 4.65
N TYR A 13 13.34 15.48 5.03
CA TYR A 13 11.95 15.96 4.98
C TYR A 13 11.38 16.00 3.54
N LEU A 14 12.19 16.43 2.56
CA LEU A 14 11.79 16.44 1.15
C LEU A 14 11.62 15.03 0.58
N GLU A 15 12.47 14.09 1.01
CA GLU A 15 12.34 12.68 0.65
C GLU A 15 11.05 12.07 1.23
N ASP A 16 10.69 12.40 2.47
CA ASP A 16 9.43 11.97 3.10
C ASP A 16 8.20 12.52 2.37
N ILE A 17 8.22 13.82 1.98
CA ILE A 17 7.15 14.41 1.18
C ILE A 17 7.06 13.72 -0.19
N LYS A 18 8.20 13.52 -0.86
CA LYS A 18 8.25 12.89 -2.18
C LYS A 18 7.77 11.44 -2.12
N ALA A 19 8.03 10.73 -1.03
CA ALA A 19 7.64 9.33 -0.83
C ALA A 19 6.19 9.16 -0.36
N SER A 20 5.54 10.24 0.11
CA SER A 20 4.16 10.20 0.59
C SER A 20 3.18 9.88 -0.54
N TYR A 21 2.51 8.74 -0.43
CA TYR A 21 1.54 8.30 -1.43
C TYR A 21 0.26 9.12 -1.34
N MET A 22 -0.13 9.78 -2.45
CA MET A 22 -1.39 10.50 -2.56
C MET A 22 -2.19 10.00 -3.77
N PRO A 23 -3.50 9.72 -3.62
CA PRO A 23 -4.31 9.34 -4.76
C PRO A 23 -4.38 10.48 -5.80
N TYR A 24 -4.21 10.14 -7.07
CA TYR A 24 -4.18 11.07 -8.21
C TYR A 24 -5.56 11.66 -8.59
N GLY A 25 -6.48 11.75 -7.63
CA GLY A 25 -7.84 12.22 -7.83
C GLY A 25 -8.87 11.34 -7.13
N SER A 26 -10.14 11.54 -7.49
CA SER A 26 -11.26 10.75 -6.98
C SER A 26 -11.47 9.50 -7.81
N HIS A 27 -11.87 8.41 -7.15
CA HIS A 27 -12.31 7.18 -7.83
C HIS A 27 -13.64 7.43 -8.56
N THR A 28 -13.77 6.86 -9.76
CA THR A 28 -15.04 6.82 -10.50
C THR A 28 -15.49 5.37 -10.59
N LEU A 29 -16.70 5.06 -10.11
CA LEU A 29 -17.20 3.69 -10.06
C LEU A 29 -17.21 3.03 -11.45
N GLY A 30 -16.67 1.82 -11.52
CA GLY A 30 -16.56 1.05 -12.77
C GLY A 30 -15.47 1.52 -13.74
N VAL A 31 -14.68 2.54 -13.37
CA VAL A 31 -13.48 2.95 -14.11
C VAL A 31 -12.27 2.35 -13.43
N VAL A 32 -11.46 1.61 -14.19
CA VAL A 32 -10.20 1.03 -13.70
C VAL A 32 -9.07 2.03 -13.95
N LEU A 33 -8.09 2.07 -13.05
CA LEU A 33 -6.89 2.87 -13.22
C LEU A 33 -6.06 2.37 -14.40
N GLU A 34 -5.51 3.29 -15.18
CA GLU A 34 -4.68 2.98 -16.35
C GLU A 34 -3.35 3.76 -16.30
N GLY A 35 -2.36 3.28 -17.06
CA GLY A 35 -1.07 3.96 -17.23
C GLY A 35 -0.28 4.10 -15.93
N GLU A 36 0.25 5.31 -15.67
CA GLU A 36 1.14 5.55 -14.53
C GLU A 36 0.45 5.43 -13.16
N GLN A 37 -0.85 5.70 -13.08
CA GLN A 37 -1.59 5.64 -11.81
C GLN A 37 -1.73 4.20 -11.31
N LEU A 38 -1.95 3.27 -12.24
CA LEU A 38 -2.01 1.84 -11.95
C LEU A 38 -0.67 1.33 -11.42
N ILE A 39 0.43 1.73 -12.06
CA ILE A 39 1.78 1.30 -11.67
C ILE A 39 2.14 1.79 -10.29
N GLN A 40 1.79 3.04 -9.98
CA GLN A 40 2.03 3.60 -8.65
C GLN A 40 1.21 2.91 -7.57
N LEU A 41 -0.04 2.55 -7.86
CA LEU A 41 -0.87 1.78 -6.93
C LEU A 41 -0.27 0.39 -6.69
N LEU A 42 0.11 -0.31 -7.76
CA LEU A 42 0.77 -1.61 -7.65
C LEU A 42 2.08 -1.52 -6.88
N GLN A 43 2.90 -0.51 -7.15
CA GLN A 43 4.14 -0.26 -6.41
C GLN A 43 3.89 -0.04 -4.92
N ALA A 44 2.83 0.70 -4.56
CA ALA A 44 2.46 0.92 -3.16
C ALA A 44 1.93 -0.34 -2.46
N MET A 45 1.26 -1.24 -3.19
CA MET A 45 0.74 -2.50 -2.66
C MET A 45 1.81 -3.59 -2.51
N LEU A 46 2.88 -3.51 -3.29
CA LEU A 46 3.94 -4.51 -3.31
C LEU A 46 4.95 -4.28 -2.18
N PRO A 47 5.62 -5.34 -1.69
CA PRO A 47 6.61 -5.20 -0.63
C PRO A 47 7.84 -4.42 -1.13
N ASP A 48 8.41 -3.56 -0.28
CA ASP A 48 9.66 -2.82 -0.53
C ASP A 48 10.89 -3.77 -0.51
N LYS A 49 10.98 -4.64 -1.51
CA LYS A 49 12.12 -5.55 -1.74
C LYS A 49 13.12 -5.01 -2.77
N ILE A 50 12.65 -4.14 -3.66
CA ILE A 50 13.38 -3.65 -4.84
C ILE A 50 13.38 -2.13 -4.80
N ASP A 51 14.45 -1.51 -5.31
CA ASP A 51 14.52 -0.07 -5.52
C ASP A 51 13.30 0.45 -6.32
N LYS A 52 12.78 1.63 -5.92
CA LYS A 52 11.54 2.19 -6.47
C LYS A 52 11.61 2.48 -7.96
N GLU A 53 12.75 2.96 -8.47
CA GLU A 53 12.89 3.25 -9.90
C GLU A 53 12.91 1.96 -10.70
N THR A 54 13.62 0.96 -10.17
CA THR A 54 13.74 -0.35 -10.81
C THR A 54 12.40 -1.09 -10.83
N SER A 55 11.66 -1.08 -9.72
CA SER A 55 10.30 -1.63 -9.63
C SER A 55 9.37 -0.97 -10.66
N LYS A 56 9.41 0.36 -10.77
CA LYS A 56 8.58 1.12 -11.72
C LYS A 56 8.87 0.71 -13.17
N LEU A 57 10.12 0.52 -13.54
CA LEU A 57 10.51 0.09 -14.90
C LEU A 57 10.03 -1.33 -15.19
N LEU A 58 10.24 -2.28 -14.27
CA LEU A 58 9.79 -3.66 -14.43
C LEU A 58 8.26 -3.74 -14.57
N LEU A 59 7.52 -3.01 -13.72
CA LEU A 59 6.06 -2.96 -13.77
C LEU A 59 5.55 -2.35 -15.07
N LYS A 60 6.21 -1.31 -15.61
CA LYS A 60 5.89 -0.77 -16.94
C LYS A 60 6.00 -1.84 -18.03
N GLU A 61 7.08 -2.61 -18.02
CA GLU A 61 7.33 -3.64 -19.02
C GLU A 61 6.35 -4.82 -18.91
N VAL A 62 6.05 -5.28 -17.69
CA VAL A 62 5.13 -6.40 -17.49
C VAL A 62 3.68 -5.99 -17.74
N ILE A 63 3.22 -4.89 -17.14
CA ILE A 63 1.80 -4.52 -17.12
C ILE A 63 1.37 -3.76 -18.37
N LEU A 64 2.18 -2.83 -18.89
CA LEU A 64 1.80 -2.04 -20.05
C LEU A 64 2.19 -2.72 -21.37
N ASN A 65 3.34 -3.40 -21.41
CA ASN A 65 3.81 -4.08 -22.64
C ASN A 65 3.42 -5.57 -22.70
N ASN A 66 2.71 -6.10 -21.69
CA ASN A 66 2.29 -7.51 -21.60
C ASN A 66 3.44 -8.52 -21.77
N LEU A 67 4.63 -8.17 -21.26
CA LEU A 67 5.77 -9.10 -21.24
C LEU A 67 5.66 -10.07 -20.08
N THR A 68 6.26 -11.25 -20.23
CA THR A 68 6.39 -12.19 -19.10
C THR A 68 7.40 -11.65 -18.07
N ALA A 69 7.27 -12.11 -16.82
CA ALA A 69 8.17 -11.71 -15.74
C ALA A 69 9.65 -12.01 -16.06
N GLU A 70 9.92 -13.09 -16.80
CA GLU A 70 11.26 -13.49 -17.22
C GLU A 70 11.81 -12.58 -18.32
N GLU A 71 11.01 -12.26 -19.33
CA GLU A 71 11.40 -11.36 -20.43
C GLU A 71 11.65 -9.93 -19.95
N ALA A 72 10.79 -9.43 -19.05
CA ALA A 72 10.95 -8.11 -18.47
C ALA A 72 12.27 -8.00 -17.66
N GLN A 73 12.59 -9.03 -16.87
CA GLN A 73 13.84 -9.11 -16.14
C GLN A 73 15.04 -9.18 -17.09
N PHE A 74 14.97 -10.04 -18.11
CA PHE A 74 16.05 -10.18 -19.08
C PHE A 74 16.32 -8.88 -19.83
N LYS A 75 15.28 -8.11 -20.16
CA LYS A 75 15.40 -6.82 -20.84
C LYS A 75 16.10 -5.76 -19.99
N ILE A 76 15.90 -5.77 -18.67
CA ILE A 76 16.43 -4.74 -17.77
C ILE A 76 17.78 -5.15 -17.16
N PHE A 77 17.90 -6.38 -16.68
CA PHE A 77 19.08 -6.87 -15.96
C PHE A 77 19.96 -7.84 -16.76
N GLY A 78 19.44 -8.43 -17.84
CA GLY A 78 20.14 -9.48 -18.59
C GLY A 78 20.23 -10.83 -17.87
N ASN A 79 19.64 -10.95 -16.68
CA ASN A 79 19.52 -12.18 -15.90
C ASN A 79 18.10 -12.30 -15.30
N THR A 80 17.77 -13.50 -14.83
CA THR A 80 16.52 -13.77 -14.12
C THR A 80 16.83 -14.18 -12.69
N THR A 81 16.13 -13.57 -11.74
CA THR A 81 16.27 -13.88 -10.31
C THR A 81 14.91 -14.36 -9.78
N PRO A 82 14.82 -15.52 -9.11
CA PRO A 82 13.55 -16.06 -8.62
C PRO A 82 12.76 -15.09 -7.72
N GLU A 83 13.47 -14.28 -6.93
CA GLU A 83 12.88 -13.29 -6.02
C GLU A 83 12.12 -12.19 -6.76
N ILE A 84 12.65 -11.73 -7.90
CA ILE A 84 12.01 -10.71 -8.74
C ILE A 84 10.87 -11.34 -9.53
N THR A 85 11.00 -12.61 -9.93
CA THR A 85 9.89 -13.34 -10.57
C THR A 85 8.69 -13.44 -9.64
N GLU A 86 8.88 -13.85 -8.38
CA GLU A 86 7.79 -13.91 -7.38
C GLU A 86 7.15 -12.53 -7.17
N TYR A 87 7.97 -11.48 -7.10
CA TYR A 87 7.50 -10.10 -6.98
C TYR A 87 6.60 -9.68 -8.17
N LEU A 88 7.01 -10.01 -9.39
CA LEU A 88 6.27 -9.66 -10.61
C LEU A 88 5.01 -10.52 -10.78
N GLU A 89 5.05 -11.79 -10.42
CA GLU A 89 3.85 -12.65 -10.40
C GLU A 89 2.80 -12.11 -9.42
N LEU A 90 3.23 -11.68 -8.23
CA LEU A 90 2.35 -11.03 -7.27
C LEU A 90 1.76 -9.73 -7.82
N ALA A 91 2.55 -8.94 -8.55
CA ALA A 91 2.08 -7.72 -9.19
C ALA A 91 1.01 -8.00 -10.26
N VAL A 92 1.18 -9.08 -11.04
CA VAL A 92 0.20 -9.53 -12.03
C VAL A 92 -1.10 -9.98 -11.36
N ASP A 93 -1.02 -10.72 -10.24
CA ASP A 93 -2.20 -11.11 -9.45
C ASP A 93 -2.97 -9.87 -8.95
N TYR A 94 -2.28 -8.90 -8.35
CA TYR A 94 -2.91 -7.66 -7.89
C TYR A 94 -3.53 -6.86 -9.04
N ASN A 95 -2.84 -6.77 -10.18
CA ASN A 95 -3.39 -6.11 -11.37
C ASN A 95 -4.68 -6.80 -11.84
N GLN A 96 -4.71 -8.13 -11.84
CA GLN A 96 -5.91 -8.88 -12.21
C GLN A 96 -7.08 -8.59 -11.27
N ARG A 97 -6.84 -8.54 -9.95
CA ARG A 97 -7.87 -8.16 -8.96
C ARG A 97 -8.37 -6.73 -9.14
N ILE A 98 -7.49 -5.80 -9.56
CA ILE A 98 -7.86 -4.42 -9.89
C ILE A 98 -8.76 -4.39 -11.14
N ILE A 99 -8.40 -5.12 -12.21
CA ILE A 99 -9.20 -5.19 -13.44
C ILE A 99 -10.59 -5.76 -13.18
N GLU A 100 -10.70 -6.78 -12.32
CA GLU A 100 -11.99 -7.36 -11.91
C GLU A 100 -12.91 -6.36 -11.20
N SER A 101 -12.35 -5.28 -10.66
CA SER A 101 -13.12 -4.21 -10.00
C SER A 101 -13.89 -3.32 -10.98
N LYS A 102 -13.71 -3.48 -12.31
CA LYS A 102 -14.51 -2.77 -13.34
C LYS A 102 -16.03 -2.99 -13.21
N ASN A 103 -16.44 -4.11 -12.62
CA ASN A 103 -17.85 -4.51 -12.51
C ASN A 103 -18.53 -4.03 -11.21
N GLU A 104 -18.05 -2.95 -10.60
CA GLU A 104 -18.65 -2.30 -9.43
C GLU A 104 -20.12 -1.93 -9.67
N ILE A 105 -20.41 -1.25 -10.78
CA ILE A 105 -21.77 -0.81 -11.13
C ILE A 105 -22.71 -2.02 -11.25
N THR A 106 -22.26 -3.08 -11.91
CA THR A 106 -23.04 -4.31 -12.05
C THR A 106 -23.36 -4.94 -10.69
N SER A 107 -22.43 -4.91 -9.74
CA SER A 107 -22.66 -5.46 -8.39
C SER A 107 -23.65 -4.61 -7.60
N ILE A 108 -23.66 -3.28 -7.81
CA ILE A 108 -24.68 -2.39 -7.25
C ILE A 108 -26.06 -2.69 -7.86
N LEU A 109 -26.14 -2.90 -9.18
CA LEU A 109 -27.41 -3.26 -9.85
C LEU A 109 -27.96 -4.59 -9.31
N ASN A 110 -27.10 -5.60 -9.17
CA ASN A 110 -27.48 -6.88 -8.57
C ASN A 110 -28.03 -6.70 -7.14
N ALA A 111 -27.42 -5.83 -6.34
CA ALA A 111 -27.89 -5.55 -4.98
C ALA A 111 -29.29 -4.90 -4.99
N LEU A 112 -29.56 -4.01 -5.94
CA LEU A 112 -30.87 -3.37 -6.11
C LEU A 112 -31.95 -4.36 -6.58
N GLU A 113 -31.59 -5.36 -7.36
CA GLU A 113 -32.48 -6.47 -7.76
C GLU A 113 -32.73 -7.49 -6.64
N GLY A 114 -32.10 -7.31 -5.47
CA GLY A 114 -32.20 -8.24 -4.35
C GLY A 114 -31.37 -9.51 -4.52
N ALA A 115 -30.41 -9.52 -5.47
CA ALA A 115 -29.48 -10.63 -5.63
C ALA A 115 -28.42 -10.65 -4.52
N TYR A 116 -27.86 -11.83 -4.29
CA TYR A 116 -26.80 -12.01 -3.30
C TYR A 116 -25.48 -11.41 -3.80
N ILE A 117 -24.83 -10.61 -2.94
CA ILE A 117 -23.49 -10.04 -3.19
C ILE A 117 -22.48 -10.72 -2.28
N THR A 118 -21.41 -11.26 -2.88
CA THR A 118 -20.33 -11.93 -2.16
C THR A 118 -19.70 -11.01 -1.11
N PRO A 119 -19.58 -11.42 0.16
CA PRO A 119 -18.89 -10.64 1.18
C PRO A 119 -17.38 -10.60 0.94
N GLY A 120 -16.73 -9.51 1.34
CA GLY A 120 -15.29 -9.33 1.25
C GLY A 120 -14.75 -8.43 2.37
N PRO A 121 -13.45 -8.52 2.69
CA PRO A 121 -12.88 -7.68 3.74
C PRO A 121 -12.89 -6.20 3.29
N ARG A 122 -13.25 -5.32 4.21
CA ARG A 122 -13.08 -3.87 4.04
C ARG A 122 -11.62 -3.47 4.24
N GLY A 123 -11.11 -2.50 3.50
CA GLY A 123 -9.81 -1.90 3.77
C GLY A 123 -9.23 -1.11 2.61
N ASP A 124 -8.08 -0.50 2.87
CA ASP A 124 -7.21 0.08 1.85
C ASP A 124 -6.41 -1.05 1.16
N PRO A 125 -6.47 -1.20 -0.18
CA PRO A 125 -5.70 -2.20 -0.92
C PRO A 125 -4.20 -2.19 -0.63
N ILE A 126 -3.63 -1.03 -0.28
CA ILE A 126 -2.21 -0.88 0.07
C ILE A 126 -1.89 -1.62 1.37
N LYS A 127 -2.78 -1.54 2.36
CA LYS A 127 -2.59 -2.22 3.66
C LYS A 127 -3.08 -3.66 3.64
N ASN A 128 -4.13 -3.93 2.90
CA ASN A 128 -4.74 -5.24 2.79
C ASN A 128 -5.17 -5.53 1.34
N PRO A 129 -4.32 -6.20 0.54
CA PRO A 129 -4.62 -6.57 -0.85
C PRO A 129 -5.87 -7.45 -1.01
N GLU A 130 -6.30 -8.15 0.05
CA GLU A 130 -7.53 -8.95 0.05
C GLU A 130 -8.82 -8.13 -0.05
N ALA A 131 -8.73 -6.80 0.18
CA ALA A 131 -9.83 -5.88 -0.07
C ALA A 131 -10.22 -5.83 -1.57
N LEU A 132 -9.32 -6.24 -2.46
CA LEU A 132 -9.62 -6.40 -3.88
C LEU A 132 -10.09 -7.83 -4.19
N PRO A 133 -11.01 -8.00 -5.15
CA PRO A 133 -11.71 -6.98 -5.93
C PRO A 133 -12.80 -6.23 -5.12
N THR A 134 -13.02 -4.95 -5.42
CA THR A 134 -13.90 -4.04 -4.65
C THR A 134 -15.39 -4.36 -4.73
N ARG A 135 -15.80 -5.14 -5.74
CA ARG A 135 -17.19 -5.49 -6.09
C ARG A 135 -17.96 -6.36 -5.06
N ARG A 136 -17.49 -6.41 -3.82
CA ARG A 136 -17.96 -7.29 -2.73
C ARG A 136 -18.69 -6.48 -1.67
N ASN A 137 -19.53 -7.14 -0.87
CA ASN A 137 -20.15 -6.53 0.30
C ASN A 137 -19.11 -6.43 1.43
N PRO A 138 -18.64 -5.23 1.80
CA PRO A 138 -17.51 -5.08 2.70
C PRO A 138 -17.94 -5.36 4.15
N TYR A 139 -17.27 -6.31 4.80
CA TYR A 139 -17.40 -6.53 6.25
C TYR A 139 -16.20 -5.96 7.01
N THR A 140 -16.45 -5.52 8.23
CA THR A 140 -15.43 -5.14 9.20
C THR A 140 -14.88 -6.37 9.91
N PHE A 141 -13.67 -6.27 10.47
CA PHE A 141 -13.01 -7.38 11.18
C PHE A 141 -13.76 -7.78 12.47
N ASP A 142 -13.44 -8.97 13.00
CA ASP A 142 -13.95 -9.42 14.31
C ASP A 142 -13.22 -8.70 15.46
N PRO A 143 -13.91 -7.92 16.31
CA PRO A 143 -13.28 -7.16 17.40
C PRO A 143 -12.59 -8.05 18.45
N ARG A 144 -12.88 -9.35 18.50
CA ARG A 144 -12.23 -10.29 19.42
C ARG A 144 -10.82 -10.67 18.97
N THR A 145 -10.48 -10.38 17.71
CA THR A 145 -9.20 -10.75 17.11
C THR A 145 -8.14 -9.65 17.26
N ILE A 146 -8.53 -8.48 17.77
CA ILE A 146 -7.61 -7.37 18.06
C ILE A 146 -7.31 -7.29 19.57
N PRO A 147 -6.11 -6.84 19.97
CA PRO A 147 -4.96 -6.53 19.12
C PRO A 147 -4.28 -7.79 18.58
N THR A 148 -3.79 -7.73 17.34
CA THR A 148 -2.93 -8.79 16.81
C THR A 148 -1.56 -8.71 17.48
N LYS A 149 -0.80 -9.82 17.49
CA LYS A 149 0.59 -9.82 18.03
C LYS A 149 1.45 -8.73 17.39
N VAL A 150 1.37 -8.59 16.07
CA VAL A 150 2.08 -7.56 15.30
C VAL A 150 1.61 -6.15 15.70
N GLY A 151 0.30 -5.97 15.90
CA GLY A 151 -0.28 -4.70 16.36
C GLY A 151 0.22 -4.30 17.75
N TRP A 152 0.31 -5.26 18.67
CA TRP A 152 0.87 -5.05 20.01
C TRP A 152 2.34 -4.64 19.97
N GLU A 153 3.17 -5.37 19.21
CA GLU A 153 4.60 -5.07 19.09
C GLU A 153 4.86 -3.70 18.46
N THR A 154 4.08 -3.35 17.42
CA THR A 154 4.15 -2.03 16.79
C THR A 154 3.72 -0.93 17.76
N GLY A 155 2.62 -1.15 18.48
CA GLY A 155 2.13 -0.20 19.48
C GLY A 155 3.15 0.06 20.59
N LYS A 156 3.82 -0.99 21.07
CA LYS A 156 4.90 -0.87 22.05
C LYS A 156 6.06 -0.01 21.52
N LYS A 157 6.54 -0.30 20.30
CA LYS A 157 7.63 0.47 19.68
C LYS A 157 7.30 1.95 19.52
N LEU A 158 6.05 2.27 19.15
CA LEU A 158 5.59 3.66 19.02
C LEU A 158 5.61 4.39 20.36
N VAL A 159 5.16 3.73 21.43
CA VAL A 159 5.18 4.30 22.78
C VAL A 159 6.61 4.46 23.28
N ASP A 160 7.46 3.46 23.11
CA ASP A 160 8.86 3.50 23.53
C ASP A 160 9.59 4.68 22.85
N LYS A 161 9.49 4.80 21.52
CA LYS A 161 10.09 5.91 20.75
C LYS A 161 9.58 7.28 21.21
N PHE A 162 8.28 7.39 21.46
CA PHE A 162 7.69 8.63 21.94
C PHE A 162 8.20 9.03 23.34
N LEU A 163 8.39 8.06 24.24
CA LEU A 163 8.92 8.32 25.57
C LEU A 163 10.39 8.77 25.49
N GLU A 164 11.19 8.16 24.62
CA GLU A 164 12.57 8.57 24.34
C GLU A 164 12.63 10.01 23.84
N GLU A 165 11.89 10.34 22.78
CA GLU A 165 11.84 11.70 22.20
C GLU A 165 11.37 12.75 23.22
N TYR A 166 10.42 12.39 24.09
CA TYR A 166 9.95 13.30 25.13
C TYR A 166 10.99 13.52 26.24
N LEU A 167 11.65 12.44 26.68
CA LEU A 167 12.68 12.51 27.70
C LEU A 167 13.89 13.33 27.22
N GLU A 168 14.31 13.17 25.96
CA GLU A 168 15.37 13.97 25.37
C GLU A 168 15.03 15.47 25.33
N LYS A 169 13.76 15.80 25.06
CA LYS A 169 13.32 17.19 24.90
C LYS A 169 13.03 17.91 26.22
N TYR A 170 12.51 17.20 27.22
CA TYR A 170 12.01 17.82 28.47
C TYR A 170 12.73 17.32 29.72
N GLY A 171 13.53 16.25 29.64
CA GLY A 171 14.30 15.70 30.77
C GLY A 171 13.48 14.92 31.79
N GLU A 172 12.17 14.78 31.59
CA GLU A 172 11.24 14.06 32.46
C GLU A 172 10.24 13.25 31.64
N TYR A 173 9.58 12.27 32.27
CA TYR A 173 8.50 11.51 31.65
C TYR A 173 7.18 12.29 31.67
N PRO A 174 6.30 12.11 30.67
CA PRO A 174 5.04 12.83 30.63
C PRO A 174 4.07 12.30 31.71
N GLU A 175 3.54 13.19 32.56
CA GLU A 175 2.56 12.81 33.60
C GLU A 175 1.21 12.39 33.01
N ASN A 176 0.76 13.07 31.95
CA ASN A 176 -0.52 12.82 31.29
C ASN A 176 -0.38 12.93 29.77
N ARG A 177 -1.07 12.05 29.03
CA ARG A 177 -1.19 12.14 27.57
C ARG A 177 -2.62 11.80 27.14
N ILE A 178 -3.11 12.56 26.16
CA ILE A 178 -4.36 12.26 25.46
C ILE A 178 -3.99 11.44 24.23
N CYS A 179 -4.52 10.22 24.16
CA CYS A 179 -4.45 9.39 22.97
C CYS A 179 -5.84 9.35 22.32
N ILE A 180 -5.90 9.61 21.02
CA ILE A 180 -7.13 9.50 20.25
C ILE A 180 -7.10 8.15 19.54
N MET A 181 -8.09 7.31 19.83
CA MET A 181 -8.29 6.04 19.14
C MET A 181 -9.05 6.30 17.85
N GLY A 182 -8.38 6.21 16.70
CA GLY A 182 -9.02 6.15 15.39
C GLY A 182 -9.57 4.74 15.16
N LEU A 183 -10.89 4.61 15.00
CA LEU A 183 -11.57 3.37 14.62
C LEU A 183 -11.52 3.14 13.11
#